data_AF-A0A2T3KIB5-F1
#
_entry.id   AF-A0A2T3KIB5-F1
#
_cell.length_a   1.000
_cell.length_b   1.000
_cell.length_c   1.000
_cell.angle_alpha   90.00
_cell.angle_beta   90.00
_cell.angle_gamma   90.00
#
_symmetry.space_group_name_H-M   'P 1'
#
loop_
_entity.id
_entity.type
_entity.pdbx_description
1 polymer ?
#
loop_
_entity_poly.entity_id
_entity_poly.type
_entity_poly.pdbx_seq_one_letter_code
_entity_poly.pdbx_strand_id
1 'polypeptide(L)'
;MAAALVMLTGPAMGVNKEPIQLEIDQAVQAGFEKHRHLNYLAIGATDGWEGKWHDEKIELYQYASADNINLDIFEAEALDLHGTDWFEACQYRNLLMLSNGNKACKALTYLQSP
;
A
#
# COMPACT_ATOMS: atom_id res chain seq x y z
N MET A 1 -17.76 32.74 51.05
CA MET A 1 -17.82 31.33 50.60
C MET A 1 -18.69 31.28 49.36
N ALA A 2 -18.19 30.60 48.32
CA ALA A 2 -18.87 29.98 47.17
C ALA A 2 -18.10 30.30 45.87
N ALA A 3 -17.20 29.38 45.53
CA ALA A 3 -16.57 29.31 44.22
C ALA A 3 -17.59 28.73 43.22
N ALA A 4 -17.71 29.33 42.04
CA ALA A 4 -18.35 28.72 40.89
C ALA A 4 -17.30 28.60 39.78
N LEU A 5 -16.67 27.43 39.75
CA LEU A 5 -15.81 26.96 38.67
C LEU A 5 -16.71 26.61 37.48
N VAL A 6 -16.71 27.44 36.43
CA VAL A 6 -17.38 27.09 35.17
C VAL A 6 -16.39 26.29 34.33
N MET A 7 -16.61 24.98 34.22
CA MET A 7 -15.81 24.10 33.39
C MET A 7 -16.10 24.33 31.90
N LEU A 8 -15.02 24.40 31.13
CA LEU A 8 -14.96 24.43 29.67
C LEU A 8 -15.52 23.13 29.07
N THR A 9 -16.41 23.23 28.08
CA THR A 9 -16.68 22.14 27.13
C THR A 9 -16.59 22.68 25.72
N GLY A 10 -15.37 22.85 25.21
CA GLY A 10 -15.15 22.90 23.77
C GLY A 10 -15.39 21.51 23.19
N PRO A 11 -16.01 21.37 22.01
CA PRO A 11 -16.12 20.07 21.37
C PRO A 11 -14.72 19.65 20.92
N ALA A 12 -14.11 18.72 21.66
CA ALA A 12 -13.02 17.91 21.15
C ALA A 12 -13.61 16.97 20.08
N MET A 13 -13.79 17.47 18.85
CA MET A 13 -13.98 16.62 17.68
C MET A 13 -12.63 15.96 17.38
N GLY A 14 -12.32 14.92 18.15
CA GLY A 14 -11.29 13.96 17.81
C GLY A 14 -11.72 13.25 16.54
N VAL A 15 -11.28 13.75 15.39
CA VAL A 15 -11.33 12.97 14.16
C VAL A 15 -10.31 11.86 14.36
N ASN A 16 -10.78 10.68 14.76
CA ASN A 16 -10.01 9.45 14.62
C ASN A 16 -9.84 9.25 13.10
N LYS A 17 -8.80 9.86 12.52
CA LYS A 17 -8.42 9.59 11.14
C LYS A 17 -7.85 8.19 11.13
N GLU A 18 -8.68 7.20 10.80
CA GLU A 18 -8.15 5.92 10.34
C GLU A 18 -7.12 6.21 9.24
N PRO A 19 -6.00 5.47 9.19
CA PRO A 19 -5.01 5.66 8.14
C PRO A 19 -5.70 5.55 6.78
N ILE A 20 -5.60 6.60 5.96
CA ILE A 20 -6.19 6.60 4.63
C ILE A 20 -5.59 5.43 3.85
N GLN A 21 -6.42 4.45 3.51
CA GLN A 21 -6.02 3.32 2.67
C GLN A 21 -5.75 3.82 1.26
N LEU A 22 -4.73 3.25 0.63
CA LEU A 22 -4.43 3.53 -0.76
C LEU A 22 -5.03 2.46 -1.65
N GLU A 23 -5.66 2.92 -2.72
CA GLU A 23 -6.16 2.07 -3.78
C GLU A 23 -5.11 1.98 -4.90
N ILE A 24 -4.99 0.83 -5.56
CA ILE A 24 -4.12 0.68 -6.75
C ILE A 24 -4.44 1.72 -7.82
N ASP A 25 -5.69 2.18 -7.91
CA ASP A 25 -6.08 3.22 -8.86
C ASP A 25 -5.39 4.57 -8.61
N GLN A 26 -4.91 4.84 -7.39
CA GLN A 26 -4.06 6.00 -7.13
C GLN A 26 -2.67 5.84 -7.74
N ALA A 27 -2.12 4.61 -7.74
CA ALA A 27 -0.89 4.31 -8.48
C ALA A 27 -1.11 4.45 -9.99
N VAL A 28 -2.27 4.02 -10.51
CA VAL A 28 -2.63 4.18 -11.93
C VAL A 28 -2.69 5.66 -12.32
N GLN A 29 -3.33 6.50 -11.50
CA GLN A 29 -3.35 7.95 -11.70
C GLN A 29 -1.95 8.57 -11.69
N ALA A 30 -1.00 7.96 -10.98
CA ALA A 30 0.39 8.37 -10.91
C ALA A 30 1.30 7.74 -11.99
N GLY A 31 0.73 7.00 -12.95
CA GLY A 31 1.45 6.47 -14.11
C GLY A 31 1.79 4.98 -14.06
N PHE A 32 1.21 4.21 -13.13
CA PHE A 32 1.25 2.75 -13.21
C PHE A 32 0.34 2.24 -14.34
N GLU A 33 0.90 1.46 -15.25
CA GLU A 33 0.19 0.85 -16.38
C GLU A 33 -0.16 -0.61 -16.06
N LYS A 34 -1.44 -0.90 -15.85
CA LYS A 34 -1.96 -2.27 -15.62
C LYS A 34 -1.85 -3.11 -16.89
N HIS A 35 -1.26 -4.30 -16.81
CA HIS A 35 -1.18 -5.25 -17.93
C HIS A 35 -1.95 -6.55 -17.68
N ARG A 36 -1.70 -7.21 -16.55
CA ARG A 36 -2.29 -8.52 -16.23
C ARG A 36 -2.75 -8.55 -14.78
N HIS A 37 -3.96 -9.06 -14.56
CA HIS A 37 -4.46 -9.31 -13.20
C HIS A 37 -3.81 -10.56 -12.61
N LEU A 38 -3.43 -10.51 -11.34
CA LEU A 38 -2.70 -11.58 -10.66
C LEU A 38 -3.62 -12.44 -9.80
N ASN A 39 -3.22 -13.68 -9.52
CA ASN A 39 -3.83 -14.46 -8.46
C ASN A 39 -3.19 -14.07 -7.13
N TYR A 40 -3.91 -13.28 -6.32
CA TYR A 40 -3.39 -12.65 -5.11
C TYR A 40 -3.96 -13.23 -3.82
N LEU A 41 -4.92 -14.16 -3.90
CA LEU A 41 -5.65 -14.66 -2.72
C LEU A 41 -4.75 -15.45 -1.77
N ALA A 42 -3.77 -16.18 -2.31
CA ALA A 42 -2.83 -16.98 -1.51
C ALA A 42 -1.97 -16.11 -0.56
N ILE A 43 -1.69 -14.87 -0.96
CA ILE A 43 -0.90 -13.91 -0.17
C ILE A 43 -1.76 -12.96 0.67
N GLY A 44 -3.08 -13.19 0.75
CA GLY A 44 -4.00 -12.39 1.59
C GLY A 44 -4.28 -10.97 1.09
N ALA A 45 -3.89 -10.66 -0.14
CA ALA A 45 -4.23 -9.39 -0.79
C ALA A 45 -5.70 -9.36 -1.24
N THR A 46 -6.23 -8.16 -1.46
CA THR A 46 -7.58 -7.90 -1.96
C THR A 46 -7.62 -7.53 -3.44
N ASP A 47 -6.49 -7.09 -4.00
CA ASP A 47 -6.30 -6.90 -5.45
C ASP A 47 -4.80 -7.05 -5.80
N GLY A 48 -4.49 -7.32 -7.07
CA GLY A 48 -3.12 -7.52 -7.52
C GLY A 48 -2.94 -7.43 -9.03
N TRP A 49 -1.97 -6.63 -9.49
CA TRP A 49 -1.71 -6.40 -10.91
C TRP A 49 -0.22 -6.46 -11.26
N GLU A 50 0.11 -7.15 -12.34
CA GLU A 50 1.37 -6.98 -13.06
C GLU A 50 1.23 -5.82 -14.05
N GLY A 51 2.30 -5.06 -14.21
CA GLY A 51 2.33 -3.96 -15.15
C GLY A 51 3.70 -3.31 -15.31
N LYS A 52 3.68 -2.04 -15.71
CA LYS A 52 4.87 -1.19 -15.79
C LYS A 52 4.69 0.13 -15.05
N TRP A 53 5.76 0.60 -14.41
CA TRP A 53 5.82 1.95 -13.86
C TRP A 53 7.26 2.47 -13.96
N HIS A 54 7.47 3.68 -14.51
CA HIS A 54 8.80 4.25 -14.75
C HIS A 54 9.75 3.32 -15.54
N ASP A 55 9.23 2.67 -16.58
CA ASP A 55 9.90 1.66 -17.42
C ASP A 55 10.29 0.35 -16.71
N GLU A 56 10.00 0.21 -15.43
CA GLU A 56 10.25 -0.99 -14.63
C GLU A 56 9.04 -1.92 -14.71
N LYS A 57 9.30 -3.23 -14.82
CA LYS A 57 8.27 -4.26 -14.66
C LYS A 57 7.96 -4.36 -13.17
N ILE A 58 6.68 -4.32 -12.83
CA ILE A 58 6.25 -4.39 -11.43
C ILE A 58 5.07 -5.34 -11.24
N GLU A 59 4.94 -5.86 -10.03
CA GLU A 59 3.72 -6.44 -9.49
C GLU A 59 3.30 -5.61 -8.28
N LEU A 60 2.05 -5.15 -8.24
CA LEU A 60 1.51 -4.31 -7.17
C LEU A 60 0.30 -5.01 -6.56
N TYR A 61 0.34 -5.16 -5.24
CA TYR A 61 -0.69 -5.82 -4.44
C TYR A 61 -1.30 -4.85 -3.45
N GLN A 62 -2.62 -4.94 -3.29
CA GLN A 62 -3.38 -4.17 -2.33
C GLN A 62 -3.87 -5.07 -1.21
N TYR A 63 -3.81 -4.56 0.01
CA TYR A 63 -4.31 -5.20 1.21
C TYR A 63 -5.39 -4.36 1.87
N ALA A 64 -6.21 -4.99 2.70
CA ALA A 64 -7.20 -4.29 3.52
C ALA A 64 -6.55 -3.31 4.51
N SER A 65 -5.33 -3.58 4.97
CA SER A 65 -4.53 -2.66 5.78
C SER A 65 -3.05 -3.06 5.73
N ALA A 66 -2.17 -2.20 6.23
CA ALA A 66 -0.75 -2.53 6.36
C ALA A 66 -0.50 -3.76 7.27
N ASP A 67 -1.33 -3.94 8.30
CA ASP A 67 -1.21 -5.04 9.27
C ASP A 67 -1.59 -6.41 8.66
N ASN A 68 -2.25 -6.41 7.50
CA ASN A 68 -2.59 -7.64 6.78
C ASN A 68 -1.45 -8.15 5.89
N ILE A 69 -0.36 -7.40 5.76
CA ILE A 69 0.79 -7.81 4.96
C ILE A 69 1.62 -8.81 5.76
N ASN A 70 1.62 -10.06 5.32
CA ASN A 70 2.48 -11.11 5.85
C ASN A 70 3.64 -11.34 4.87
N LEU A 71 4.80 -10.77 5.19
CA LEU A 71 5.99 -10.86 4.34
C LEU A 71 6.50 -12.30 4.20
N ASP A 72 6.39 -13.14 5.21
CA ASP A 72 6.83 -14.55 5.12
C ASP A 72 6.00 -15.33 4.09
N ILE A 73 4.67 -15.14 4.10
CA ILE A 73 3.77 -15.75 3.10
C ILE A 73 4.06 -15.17 1.71
N PHE A 74 4.26 -13.86 1.64
CA PHE A 74 4.57 -13.21 0.38
C PHE A 74 5.88 -13.71 -0.24
N GLU A 75 6.95 -13.84 0.56
CA GLU A 75 8.22 -14.40 0.09
C GLU A 75 8.06 -15.85 -0.37
N ALA A 76 7.34 -16.68 0.39
CA ALA A 76 7.11 -18.09 0.04
C ALA A 76 6.26 -18.28 -1.23
N GLU A 77 5.23 -17.46 -1.43
CA GLU A 77 4.27 -17.66 -2.52
C GLU A 77 4.58 -16.80 -3.75
N ALA A 78 5.08 -15.57 -3.59
CA ALA A 78 5.30 -14.63 -4.68
C ALA A 78 6.77 -14.57 -5.15
N LEU A 79 7.76 -14.83 -4.29
CA LEU A 79 9.17 -14.83 -4.74
C LEU A 79 9.62 -16.21 -5.22
N ASP A 80 9.22 -17.28 -4.53
CA ASP A 80 9.62 -18.64 -4.90
C ASP A 80 9.04 -19.09 -6.27
N LEU A 81 7.87 -18.53 -6.65
CA LEU A 81 7.24 -18.80 -7.96
C LEU A 81 7.78 -17.95 -9.12
N HIS A 82 8.40 -16.78 -8.85
CA HIS A 82 8.67 -15.78 -9.90
C HIS A 82 10.15 -15.69 -10.33
N GLY A 83 11.06 -16.43 -9.70
CA GLY A 83 12.48 -16.47 -10.08
C GLY A 83 13.27 -15.20 -9.69
N THR A 84 14.55 -15.17 -10.04
CA THR A 84 15.54 -14.16 -9.57
C THR A 84 15.45 -12.78 -10.22
N ASP A 85 14.38 -12.49 -10.97
CA ASP A 85 14.30 -11.29 -11.84
C ASP A 85 13.79 -10.04 -11.11
N TRP A 86 13.38 -10.17 -9.84
CA TRP A 86 12.96 -9.04 -9.00
C TRP A 86 14.15 -8.42 -8.26
N PHE A 87 14.25 -7.09 -8.36
CA PHE A 87 15.36 -6.33 -7.78
C PHE A 87 15.02 -5.81 -6.38
N GLU A 88 13.78 -5.36 -6.18
CA GLU A 88 13.36 -4.71 -4.94
C GLU A 88 11.90 -5.07 -4.60
N ALA A 89 11.66 -5.32 -3.31
CA ALA A 89 10.33 -5.38 -2.73
C ALA A 89 10.15 -4.17 -1.81
N CYS A 90 9.04 -3.45 -1.94
CA CYS A 90 8.78 -2.25 -1.16
C CYS A 90 7.32 -2.16 -0.74
N GLN A 91 7.11 -1.68 0.48
CA GLN A 91 5.79 -1.48 1.06
C GLN A 91 5.54 0.01 1.28
N TYR A 92 4.32 0.45 0.96
CA TYR A 92 3.82 1.75 1.37
C TYR A 92 2.35 1.64 1.79
N ARG A 93 2.11 1.82 3.09
CA ARG A 93 0.80 1.59 3.72
C ARG A 93 0.31 0.16 3.45
N ASN A 94 -0.86 0.03 2.85
CA ASN A 94 -1.52 -1.22 2.49
C ASN A 94 -1.14 -1.72 1.09
N LEU A 95 -0.15 -1.12 0.44
CA LEU A 95 0.35 -1.56 -0.87
C LEU A 95 1.73 -2.22 -0.71
N LEU A 96 1.92 -3.34 -1.41
CA LEU A 96 3.20 -4.06 -1.51
C LEU A 96 3.55 -4.22 -2.99
N MET A 97 4.79 -3.92 -3.35
CA MET A 97 5.27 -3.97 -4.74
C MET A 97 6.52 -4.81 -4.87
N LEU A 98 6.58 -5.61 -5.94
CA LEU A 98 7.81 -6.13 -6.52
C LEU A 98 8.17 -5.28 -7.73
N SER A 99 9.44 -4.86 -7.84
CA SER A 99 9.96 -4.17 -9.01
C SER A 99 11.26 -4.80 -9.48
N ASN A 100 11.49 -4.79 -10.79
CA ASN A 100 12.78 -5.14 -11.38
C ASN A 100 13.78 -3.96 -11.40
N GLY A 101 13.45 -2.85 -10.73
CA GLY A 101 14.35 -1.73 -10.45
C GLY A 101 13.89 -0.94 -9.21
N ASN A 102 14.43 0.27 -9.00
CA ASN A 102 14.17 1.06 -7.79
C ASN A 102 13.30 2.31 -7.99
N LYS A 103 12.99 2.68 -9.24
CA LYS A 103 12.25 3.91 -9.54
C LYS A 103 10.79 3.76 -9.20
N ALA A 104 10.19 2.60 -9.48
CA ALA A 104 8.79 2.32 -9.16
C ALA A 104 8.57 2.29 -7.64
N CYS A 105 9.48 1.68 -6.88
CA CYS A 105 9.42 1.68 -5.42
C CYS A 105 9.53 3.09 -4.83
N LYS A 106 10.41 3.94 -5.37
CA LYS A 106 10.44 5.36 -5.00
C LYS A 106 9.11 6.04 -5.31
N ALA A 107 8.58 5.86 -6.52
CA ALA A 107 7.30 6.45 -6.91
C ALA A 107 6.14 6.03 -5.99
N LEU A 108 6.10 4.77 -5.58
CA LEU A 108 5.10 4.24 -4.66
C LEU A 108 5.11 5.01 -3.32
N THR A 109 6.29 5.24 -2.74
CA THR A 109 6.41 5.97 -1.46
C THR A 109 6.05 7.45 -1.54
N TYR A 110 6.01 8.02 -2.75
CA TYR A 110 5.58 9.40 -2.99
C TYR A 110 4.11 9.53 -3.35
N LEU A 111 3.33 8.45 -3.37
CA LEU A 111 1.88 8.54 -3.50
C LEU A 111 1.34 9.38 -2.33
N GLN A 112 0.90 10.60 -2.67
CA GLN A 112 0.26 11.48 -1.72
C GLN A 112 -1.14 10.92 -1.45
N SER A 113 -1.48 10.73 -0.18
CA SER A 113 -2.91 10.70 0.17
C SER A 113 -3.47 12.10 -0.08
N PRO A 114 -4.63 12.21 -0.73
CA PRO A 114 -5.39 13.45 -0.70
C PRO A 114 -5.75 13.88 0.73
#